data_AF-A0A956CIX5-F1
#
_entry.id   AF-A0A956CIX5-F1
#
_cell.length_a   1.000
_cell.length_b   1.000
_cell.length_c   1.000
_cell.angle_alpha   90.00
_cell.angle_beta   90.00
_cell.angle_gamma   90.00
#
_symmetry.space_group_name_H-M   'P 1'
#
loop_
_entity.id
_entity.type
_entity.pdbx_description
1 polymer ?
#
loop_
_entity_poly.entity_id
_entity_poly.type
_entity_poly.pdbx_seq_one_letter_code
_entity_poly.pdbx_strand_id
1 'polypeptide(L)'
;SDTLVCPTGKTCVIQADNVTVGACYPECIPGGAACAGGATCKSTFDATSGFCWASGSAQEGQSCTSKPVNTGCATGLICATDQGASICRKTCSFWSSFPGCPSGQNCAINSICFAEAGDPAALGAPCSVTAAGGEPCGSDGQAWRGICQDLGSGQECAKPCRYNVTADCTSGTTCSAANPGEIGVCY
;
A
#
# COMPACT_ATOMS: atom_id res chain seq x y z
N SER A 1 -7.65 2.45 27.52
CA SER A 1 -7.64 1.30 26.62
C SER A 1 -6.34 0.57 26.85
N ASP A 2 -6.38 -0.72 27.11
CA ASP A 2 -5.16 -1.53 27.19
C ASP A 2 -4.64 -1.71 25.77
N THR A 3 -3.64 -0.90 25.40
CA THR A 3 -2.92 -1.08 24.15
C THR A 3 -2.21 -2.42 24.22
N LEU A 4 -2.58 -3.36 23.35
CA LEU A 4 -1.89 -4.65 23.25
C LEU A 4 -0.40 -4.39 22.97
N VAL A 5 0.45 -4.65 23.97
CA VAL A 5 1.91 -4.54 23.84
C VAL A 5 2.43 -5.85 23.27
N CYS A 6 2.93 -5.81 22.03
CA CYS A 6 3.54 -6.96 21.41
C CYS A 6 4.98 -7.20 21.90
N PRO A 7 5.43 -8.47 22.01
CA PRO A 7 6.82 -8.79 22.28
C PRO A 7 7.77 -8.17 21.24
N THR A 8 9.04 -7.96 21.61
CA THR A 8 10.09 -7.50 20.69
C THR A 8 10.13 -8.31 19.40
N GLY A 9 10.22 -7.62 18.25
CA GLY A 9 10.20 -8.24 16.92
C GLY A 9 8.81 -8.62 16.43
N LYS A 10 7.76 -8.11 17.07
CA LYS A 10 6.37 -8.27 16.62
C LYS A 10 5.65 -6.93 16.62
N THR A 11 4.79 -6.73 15.61
CA THR A 11 3.92 -5.56 15.51
C THR A 11 2.48 -5.92 15.83
N CYS A 12 1.76 -5.01 16.48
CA CYS A 12 0.33 -5.16 16.75
C CYS A 12 -0.45 -4.76 15.49
N VAL A 13 -1.17 -5.71 14.89
CA VAL A 13 -2.03 -5.45 13.74
C VAL A 13 -3.48 -5.53 14.19
N ILE A 14 -4.22 -4.44 13.98
CA ILE A 14 -5.65 -4.35 14.24
C ILE A 14 -6.39 -5.38 13.38
N GLN A 15 -7.27 -6.18 13.99
CA GLN A 15 -7.95 -7.31 13.35
C GLN A 15 -9.42 -7.02 13.00
N ALA A 16 -9.97 -5.93 13.53
CA ALA A 16 -11.34 -5.49 13.31
C ALA A 16 -11.38 -3.96 13.20
N ASP A 17 -12.43 -3.41 12.62
CA ASP A 17 -12.59 -1.96 12.47
C ASP A 17 -12.71 -1.21 13.82
N ASN A 18 -12.83 -1.96 14.93
CA ASN A 18 -12.64 -1.41 16.27
C ASN A 18 -11.18 -1.59 16.73
N VAL A 19 -10.55 -0.48 17.14
CA VAL A 19 -9.15 -0.39 17.60
C VAL A 19 -8.82 -1.23 18.85
N THR A 20 -9.79 -1.99 19.37
CA THR A 20 -9.69 -2.78 20.59
C THR A 20 -9.24 -4.22 20.37
N VAL A 21 -9.31 -4.75 19.14
CA VAL A 21 -8.89 -6.13 18.86
C VAL A 21 -7.68 -6.13 17.95
N GLY A 22 -6.51 -6.45 18.52
CA GLY A 22 -5.25 -6.60 17.80
C GLY A 22 -4.64 -7.99 17.97
N ALA A 23 -3.73 -8.35 17.07
CA ALA A 23 -2.89 -9.54 17.22
C ALA A 23 -1.44 -9.21 16.87
N CYS A 24 -0.50 -9.90 17.53
CA CYS A 24 0.93 -9.67 17.36
C CYS A 24 1.51 -10.56 16.27
N TYR A 25 2.02 -9.95 15.21
CA TYR A 25 2.63 -10.64 14.07
C TYR A 25 4.13 -10.41 14.03
N PRO A 26 4.95 -11.41 13.64
CA PRO A 26 6.38 -11.21 13.43
C PRO A 26 6.64 -10.08 12.45
N GLU A 27 7.61 -9.23 12.77
CA GLU A 27 8.05 -8.18 11.86
C GLU A 27 8.85 -8.76 10.69
N CYS A 28 8.79 -8.09 9.55
CA CYS A 28 9.57 -8.42 8.37
C CYS A 28 9.96 -7.15 7.62
N ILE A 29 10.98 -7.30 6.75
CA ILE A 29 11.40 -6.23 5.84
C ILE A 29 10.84 -6.59 4.45
N PRO A 30 9.96 -5.77 3.85
CA PRO A 30 9.46 -5.99 2.49
C PRO A 30 10.62 -6.14 1.49
N GLY A 31 10.60 -7.21 0.69
CA GLY A 31 11.69 -7.55 -0.23
C GLY A 31 12.98 -8.05 0.42
N GLY A 32 13.03 -8.14 1.76
CA GLY A 32 14.14 -8.66 2.55
C GLY A 32 13.96 -10.13 2.95
N ALA A 33 14.31 -10.46 4.20
CA ALA A 33 14.19 -11.82 4.72
C ALA A 33 12.72 -12.30 4.68
N ALA A 34 12.51 -13.47 4.07
CA ALA A 34 11.19 -14.08 4.00
C ALA A 34 10.67 -14.43 5.41
N CYS A 35 9.37 -14.28 5.59
CA CYS A 35 8.70 -14.74 6.80
C CYS A 35 8.85 -16.26 6.95
N ALA A 36 9.10 -16.72 8.18
CA ALA A 36 9.22 -18.14 8.46
C ALA A 36 7.95 -18.90 8.03
N GLY A 37 8.12 -20.15 7.55
CA GLY A 37 6.99 -21.03 7.22
C GLY A 37 6.21 -20.65 5.95
N GLY A 38 6.81 -19.87 5.03
CA GLY A 38 6.16 -19.52 3.76
C GLY A 38 5.09 -18.44 3.88
N ALA A 39 5.08 -17.69 4.99
CA ALA A 39 4.24 -16.53 5.18
C ALA A 39 4.62 -15.38 4.21
N THR A 40 3.67 -14.49 3.95
CA THR A 40 3.86 -13.29 3.12
C THR A 40 4.20 -12.11 4.02
N CYS A 41 5.25 -11.36 3.67
CA CYS A 41 5.54 -10.08 4.31
C CYS A 41 4.61 -9.00 3.77
N LYS A 42 3.68 -8.50 4.59
CA LYS A 42 2.82 -7.38 4.24
C LYS A 42 3.50 -6.09 4.67
N SER A 43 3.79 -5.23 3.70
CA SER A 43 4.44 -3.94 3.92
C SER A 43 3.56 -3.00 4.74
N THR A 44 4.17 -2.23 5.64
CA THR A 44 3.59 -0.97 6.10
C THR A 44 3.71 0.07 4.99
N PHE A 45 2.99 1.18 5.14
CA PHE A 45 2.92 2.24 4.13
C PHE A 45 4.31 2.82 3.76
N ASP A 46 5.20 2.99 4.73
CA ASP A 46 6.56 3.48 4.50
C ASP A 46 7.48 2.51 3.74
N ALA A 47 7.03 1.26 3.54
CA ALA A 47 7.76 0.13 2.99
C ALA A 47 9.13 -0.16 3.62
N THR A 48 9.39 0.35 4.82
CA THR A 48 10.62 0.05 5.56
C THR A 48 10.40 -1.10 6.55
N SER A 49 9.15 -1.30 6.96
CA SER A 49 8.75 -2.38 7.84
C SER A 49 7.54 -3.12 7.29
N GLY A 50 7.18 -4.21 7.95
CA GLY A 50 6.08 -5.06 7.56
C GLY A 50 5.83 -6.10 8.62
N PHE A 51 4.82 -6.93 8.39
CA PHE A 51 4.49 -8.03 9.27
C PHE A 51 4.15 -9.30 8.48
N CYS A 52 4.47 -10.42 9.09
CA CYS A 52 4.30 -11.73 8.51
C CYS A 52 2.88 -12.24 8.65
N TRP A 53 2.21 -12.44 7.51
CA TRP A 53 0.87 -13.03 7.43
C TRP A 53 0.91 -14.44 6.85
N ALA A 54 0.05 -15.32 7.37
CA ALA A 54 -0.07 -16.66 6.81
C ALA A 54 -0.54 -16.59 5.35
N SER A 55 0.02 -17.44 4.51
CA SER A 55 -0.41 -17.62 3.13
C SER A 55 -1.57 -18.63 3.04
N GLY A 56 -2.37 -18.48 1.99
CA GLY A 56 -3.36 -19.45 1.53
C GLY A 56 -2.91 -20.18 0.28
N SER A 57 -3.86 -20.69 -0.50
CA SER A 57 -3.58 -21.49 -1.71
C SER A 57 -4.02 -20.83 -3.02
N ALA A 58 -4.81 -19.76 -2.96
CA ALA A 58 -5.30 -19.09 -4.18
C ALA A 58 -4.15 -18.39 -4.92
N GLN A 59 -4.08 -18.61 -6.22
CA GLN A 59 -3.03 -18.11 -7.10
C GLN A 59 -3.32 -16.68 -7.60
N GLU A 60 -2.34 -16.03 -8.22
CA GLU A 60 -2.50 -14.70 -8.84
C GLU A 60 -3.74 -14.66 -9.74
N GLY A 61 -4.59 -13.64 -9.56
CA GLY A 61 -5.82 -13.48 -10.31
C GLY A 61 -7.01 -14.30 -9.83
N GLN A 62 -6.83 -15.26 -8.92
CA GLN A 62 -7.95 -16.04 -8.37
C GLN A 62 -8.69 -15.25 -7.29
N SER A 63 -9.99 -15.54 -7.14
CA SER A 63 -10.80 -15.01 -6.05
C SER A 63 -10.27 -15.44 -4.70
N CYS A 64 -10.40 -14.55 -3.72
CA CYS A 64 -9.94 -14.76 -2.37
C CYS A 64 -10.91 -14.18 -1.34
N THR A 65 -10.72 -14.58 -0.08
CA THR A 65 -11.41 -13.99 1.05
C THR A 65 -10.35 -13.57 2.05
N SER A 66 -10.19 -12.26 2.24
CA SER A 66 -9.29 -11.73 3.25
C SER A 66 -9.73 -12.21 4.63
N LYS A 67 -8.80 -12.81 5.39
CA LYS A 67 -9.03 -13.22 6.77
C LYS A 67 -8.03 -12.48 7.67
N PRO A 68 -8.38 -12.20 8.93
CA PRO A 68 -7.50 -11.44 9.82
C PRO A 68 -6.08 -12.04 9.98
N VAL A 69 -5.97 -13.36 9.88
CA VAL A 69 -4.74 -14.14 10.08
C VAL A 69 -4.11 -14.69 8.79
N ASN A 70 -4.79 -14.58 7.65
CA ASN A 70 -4.37 -15.24 6.40
C ASN A 70 -4.77 -14.42 5.18
N THR A 71 -3.85 -14.26 4.23
CA THR A 71 -4.11 -13.55 2.97
C THR A 71 -5.19 -14.22 2.12
N GLY A 72 -5.44 -15.51 2.28
CA GLY A 72 -6.21 -16.36 1.38
C GLY A 72 -5.44 -16.75 0.12
N CYS A 73 -4.26 -16.18 -0.09
CA CYS A 73 -3.49 -16.24 -1.33
C CYS A 73 -2.13 -16.89 -1.12
N ALA A 74 -1.59 -17.50 -2.17
CA ALA A 74 -0.26 -18.12 -2.16
C ALA A 74 0.83 -17.15 -1.68
N THR A 75 1.98 -17.70 -1.27
CA THR A 75 3.12 -16.92 -0.78
C THR A 75 3.50 -15.79 -1.76
N GLY A 76 3.68 -14.57 -1.23
CA GLY A 76 3.99 -13.38 -2.02
C GLY A 76 2.78 -12.66 -2.61
N LEU A 77 1.57 -13.18 -2.37
CA LEU A 77 0.32 -12.57 -2.81
C LEU A 77 -0.52 -12.09 -1.63
N ILE A 78 -1.37 -11.09 -1.87
CA ILE A 78 -2.34 -10.56 -0.93
C ILE A 78 -3.72 -10.49 -1.57
N CYS A 79 -4.76 -10.72 -0.78
CA CYS A 79 -6.14 -10.53 -1.22
C CYS A 79 -6.48 -9.04 -1.21
N ALA A 80 -6.73 -8.48 -2.38
CA ALA A 80 -7.06 -7.08 -2.58
C ALA A 80 -8.32 -6.94 -3.43
N THR A 81 -9.06 -5.85 -3.22
CA THR A 81 -10.19 -5.50 -4.09
C THR A 81 -9.64 -4.84 -5.34
N ASP A 82 -9.69 -5.53 -6.47
CA ASP A 82 -9.27 -5.01 -7.77
C ASP A 82 -10.44 -5.15 -8.75
N GLN A 83 -10.80 -4.07 -9.43
CA GLN A 83 -11.99 -3.96 -10.30
C GLN A 83 -13.29 -4.44 -9.63
N GLY A 84 -13.45 -4.16 -8.33
CA GLY A 84 -14.64 -4.50 -7.55
C GLY A 84 -14.71 -5.96 -7.08
N ALA A 85 -13.69 -6.77 -7.32
CA ALA A 85 -13.61 -8.16 -6.86
C ALA A 85 -12.42 -8.39 -5.93
N SER A 86 -12.61 -9.20 -4.90
CA SER A 86 -11.51 -9.66 -4.03
C SER A 86 -10.70 -10.74 -4.74
N ILE A 87 -9.50 -10.39 -5.19
CA ILE A 87 -8.60 -11.26 -5.95
C ILE A 87 -7.18 -11.20 -5.42
N CYS A 88 -6.46 -12.31 -5.59
CA CYS A 88 -5.05 -12.40 -5.22
C CYS A 88 -4.20 -11.56 -6.17
N ARG A 89 -3.40 -10.68 -5.58
CA ARG A 89 -2.48 -9.79 -6.27
C ARG A 89 -1.08 -9.87 -5.69
N LYS A 90 -0.10 -9.70 -6.57
CA LYS A 90 1.30 -9.60 -6.20
C LYS A 90 1.56 -8.32 -5.40
N THR A 91 2.45 -8.41 -4.43
CA THR A 91 2.99 -7.22 -3.76
C THR A 91 4.10 -6.59 -4.60
N CYS A 92 4.34 -5.29 -4.38
CA CYS A 92 5.33 -4.51 -5.12
C CYS A 92 6.04 -3.51 -4.21
N SER A 93 7.18 -3.01 -4.64
CA SER A 93 7.91 -1.96 -3.92
C SER A 93 7.58 -0.60 -4.50
N PHE A 94 6.54 0.06 -3.99
CA PHE A 94 6.03 1.33 -4.53
C PHE A 94 7.12 2.40 -4.72
N TRP A 95 8.00 2.56 -3.74
CA TRP A 95 9.08 3.56 -3.75
C TRP A 95 10.27 3.19 -4.65
N SER A 96 10.25 2.01 -5.29
CA SER A 96 11.27 1.57 -6.25
C SER A 96 11.01 2.17 -7.65
N SER A 97 12.09 2.40 -8.39
CA SER A 97 12.02 2.67 -9.84
C SER A 97 11.56 1.46 -10.65
N PHE A 98 11.73 0.25 -10.08
CA PHE A 98 11.25 -1.02 -10.64
C PHE A 98 10.42 -1.74 -9.57
N PRO A 99 9.11 -1.46 -9.46
CA PRO A 99 8.27 -1.94 -8.36
C PRO A 99 7.95 -3.44 -8.47
N GLY A 100 8.11 -4.06 -9.64
CA GLY A 100 8.02 -5.51 -9.82
C GLY A 100 6.63 -6.06 -10.14
N CYS A 101 5.70 -5.20 -10.59
CA CYS A 101 4.38 -5.62 -11.03
C CYS A 101 4.41 -6.35 -12.39
N PRO A 102 3.49 -7.31 -12.61
CA PRO A 102 3.27 -7.91 -13.92
C PRO A 102 2.89 -6.88 -14.99
N SER A 103 3.10 -7.23 -16.27
CA SER A 103 2.67 -6.37 -17.37
C SER A 103 1.16 -6.10 -17.32
N GLY A 104 0.77 -4.84 -17.55
CA GLY A 104 -0.63 -4.40 -17.46
C GLY A 104 -1.12 -4.12 -16.04
N GLN A 105 -0.24 -4.19 -15.03
CA GLN A 105 -0.54 -3.78 -13.67
C GLN A 105 0.40 -2.68 -13.20
N ASN A 106 -0.10 -1.81 -12.34
CA ASN A 106 0.67 -0.74 -11.71
C ASN A 106 0.74 -0.96 -10.21
N CYS A 107 1.90 -0.65 -9.63
CA CYS A 107 2.07 -0.64 -8.19
C CYS A 107 1.36 0.58 -7.58
N ALA A 108 0.38 0.33 -6.71
CA ALA A 108 -0.26 1.36 -5.92
C ALA A 108 0.49 1.62 -4.61
N ILE A 109 0.14 2.72 -3.95
CA ILE A 109 0.80 3.21 -2.74
C ILE A 109 0.77 2.22 -1.56
N ASN A 110 -0.24 1.35 -1.51
CA ASN A 110 -0.34 0.27 -0.54
C ASN A 110 0.56 -0.94 -0.88
N SER A 111 1.47 -0.80 -1.84
CA SER A 111 2.44 -1.83 -2.25
C SER A 111 1.80 -3.09 -2.82
N ILE A 112 0.70 -2.92 -3.57
CA ILE A 112 -0.04 -3.98 -4.27
C ILE A 112 -0.13 -3.61 -5.76
N CYS A 113 0.01 -4.62 -6.62
CA CYS A 113 -0.19 -4.45 -8.05
C CYS A 113 -1.68 -4.50 -8.38
N PHE A 114 -2.18 -3.49 -9.09
CA PHE A 114 -3.58 -3.41 -9.56
C PHE A 114 -3.65 -3.32 -11.08
N ALA A 115 -4.69 -3.91 -11.65
CA ALA A 115 -5.02 -3.79 -13.08
C ALA A 115 -6.03 -2.66 -13.34
N GLU A 116 -6.36 -1.86 -12.32
CA GLU A 116 -7.22 -0.69 -12.48
C GLU A 116 -6.56 0.39 -13.35
N ALA A 117 -7.37 1.15 -14.06
CA ALA A 117 -6.89 2.18 -14.97
C ALA A 117 -6.51 3.51 -14.28
N GLY A 118 -6.94 3.72 -13.03
CA GLY A 118 -6.75 4.99 -12.31
C GLY A 118 -7.32 6.21 -13.03
N ASP A 119 -7.05 7.39 -12.46
CA ASP A 119 -7.28 8.67 -13.12
C ASP A 119 -6.11 8.98 -14.10
N PRO A 120 -6.39 9.46 -15.33
CA PRO A 120 -5.36 9.73 -16.33
C PRO A 120 -4.52 10.99 -16.04
N ALA A 121 -4.82 11.77 -15.00
CA ALA A 121 -4.07 12.96 -14.63
C ALA A 121 -2.59 12.66 -14.41
N ALA A 122 -1.74 13.52 -14.96
CA ALA A 122 -0.32 13.53 -14.64
C ALA A 122 -0.08 14.12 -13.24
N LEU A 123 1.09 13.89 -12.65
CA LEU A 123 1.47 14.51 -11.37
C LEU A 123 1.34 16.03 -11.43
N GLY A 124 0.68 16.60 -10.42
CA GLY A 124 0.39 18.04 -10.31
C GLY A 124 -0.73 18.54 -11.23
N ALA A 125 -1.36 17.67 -12.01
CA ALA A 125 -2.51 18.03 -12.84
C ALA A 125 -3.83 17.79 -12.08
N PRO A 126 -4.91 18.53 -12.39
CA PRO A 126 -6.23 18.25 -11.87
C PRO A 126 -6.67 16.83 -12.24
N CYS A 127 -7.20 16.09 -11.27
CA CYS A 127 -7.90 14.84 -11.52
C CYS A 127 -9.27 15.10 -12.15
N SER A 128 -9.89 14.04 -12.68
CA SER A 128 -11.29 14.09 -13.12
C SER A 128 -12.20 14.60 -12.01
N VAL A 129 -13.24 15.35 -12.39
CA VAL A 129 -14.28 15.83 -11.46
C VAL A 129 -15.07 14.69 -10.78
N THR A 130 -14.97 13.47 -11.33
CA THR A 130 -15.57 12.26 -10.75
C THR A 130 -14.60 11.47 -9.90
N ALA A 131 -13.31 11.86 -9.83
CA ALA A 131 -12.30 11.12 -9.12
C ALA A 131 -12.58 11.13 -7.61
N ALA A 132 -12.51 9.96 -6.99
CA ALA A 132 -12.61 9.86 -5.54
C ALA A 132 -11.29 10.27 -4.89
N GLY A 133 -11.36 10.80 -3.65
CA GLY A 133 -10.15 11.02 -2.86
C GLY A 133 -9.40 9.71 -2.63
N GLY A 134 -8.10 9.70 -2.94
CA GLY A 134 -7.24 8.52 -2.88
C GLY A 134 -7.22 7.66 -4.15
N GLU A 135 -7.96 8.04 -5.20
CA GLU A 135 -7.90 7.35 -6.50
C GLU A 135 -6.47 7.47 -7.08
N PRO A 136 -5.86 6.37 -7.54
CA PRO A 136 -4.51 6.42 -8.09
C PRO A 136 -4.46 7.22 -9.39
N CYS A 137 -3.37 7.95 -9.60
CA CYS A 137 -3.14 8.77 -10.79
C CYS A 137 -1.63 8.84 -11.12
N GLY A 138 -1.27 9.51 -12.22
CA GLY A 138 0.14 9.71 -12.58
C GLY A 138 0.88 8.42 -12.90
N SER A 139 0.31 7.55 -13.75
CA SER A 139 0.96 6.31 -14.17
C SER A 139 2.28 6.59 -14.88
N ASP A 140 3.33 5.85 -14.51
CA ASP A 140 4.56 5.73 -15.32
C ASP A 140 4.63 4.38 -16.10
N GLY A 141 3.51 3.65 -16.13
CA GLY A 141 3.42 2.30 -16.71
C GLY A 141 3.97 1.18 -15.82
N GLN A 142 4.48 1.49 -14.62
CA GLN A 142 4.90 0.53 -13.62
C GLN A 142 4.27 0.79 -12.23
N ALA A 143 3.97 2.04 -11.91
CA ALA A 143 3.37 2.47 -10.65
C ALA A 143 2.46 3.70 -10.84
N TRP A 144 1.52 3.82 -9.92
CA TRP A 144 0.69 5.01 -9.75
C TRP A 144 1.42 6.05 -8.91
N ARG A 145 2.17 6.95 -9.54
CA ARG A 145 3.04 7.89 -8.80
C ARG A 145 2.30 8.98 -8.04
N GLY A 146 0.99 9.07 -8.22
CA GLY A 146 0.11 10.05 -7.60
C GLY A 146 -1.13 9.43 -6.95
N ILE A 147 -1.77 10.21 -6.10
CA ILE A 147 -3.14 9.99 -5.63
C ILE A 147 -3.95 11.27 -5.83
N CYS A 148 -5.21 11.15 -6.24
CA CYS A 148 -6.13 12.28 -6.30
C CYS A 148 -6.44 12.76 -4.89
N GLN A 149 -6.04 13.98 -4.57
CA GLN A 149 -6.21 14.60 -3.27
C GLN A 149 -6.75 16.02 -3.44
N ASP A 150 -7.72 16.41 -2.61
CA ASP A 150 -8.18 17.80 -2.56
C ASP A 150 -7.19 18.65 -1.75
N LEU A 151 -6.54 19.59 -2.45
CA LEU A 151 -5.57 20.54 -1.88
C LEU A 151 -6.17 21.95 -1.68
N GLY A 152 -7.50 22.07 -1.74
CA GLY A 152 -8.23 23.32 -1.49
C GLY A 152 -8.75 24.01 -2.76
N SER A 153 -8.46 23.47 -3.95
CA SER A 153 -8.97 23.98 -5.23
C SER A 153 -9.63 22.90 -6.10
N GLY A 154 -9.89 21.72 -5.51
CA GLY A 154 -10.34 20.52 -6.22
C GLY A 154 -9.31 19.39 -6.13
N GLN A 155 -9.66 18.25 -6.70
CA GLN A 155 -8.79 17.07 -6.73
C GLN A 155 -7.59 17.32 -7.66
N GLU A 156 -6.40 17.22 -7.12
CA GLU A 156 -5.12 17.26 -7.85
C GLU A 156 -4.40 15.93 -7.69
N CYS A 157 -3.71 15.49 -8.75
CA CYS A 157 -2.88 14.30 -8.72
C CYS A 157 -1.59 14.55 -7.92
N ALA A 158 -1.67 14.41 -6.61
CA ALA A 158 -0.61 14.76 -5.69
C ALA A 158 0.40 13.61 -5.54
N LYS A 159 1.70 13.94 -5.51
CA LYS A 159 2.77 12.95 -5.33
C LYS A 159 2.84 12.50 -3.87
N PRO A 160 2.73 11.21 -3.55
CA PRO A 160 2.89 10.75 -2.18
C PRO A 160 4.33 10.85 -1.71
N CYS A 161 4.52 10.99 -0.40
CA CYS A 161 5.82 11.12 0.23
C CYS A 161 5.84 10.47 1.62
N ARG A 162 7.02 10.01 2.04
CA ARG A 162 7.25 9.61 3.43
C ARG A 162 7.68 10.84 4.22
N TYR A 163 7.04 11.08 5.37
CA TYR A 163 7.22 12.30 6.18
C TYR A 163 8.68 12.72 6.42
N ASN A 164 9.59 11.76 6.64
CA ASN A 164 11.01 12.02 6.92
C ASN A 164 11.96 11.78 5.73
N VAL A 165 11.43 11.67 4.50
CA VAL A 165 12.24 11.40 3.30
C VAL A 165 12.12 12.57 2.33
N THR A 166 13.03 13.52 2.46
CA THR A 166 13.06 14.75 1.63
C THR A 166 13.20 14.46 0.14
N ALA A 167 13.83 13.34 -0.23
CA ALA A 167 13.99 12.93 -1.62
C ALA A 167 12.67 12.51 -2.30
N ASP A 168 11.61 12.23 -1.54
CA ASP A 168 10.32 11.87 -2.12
C ASP A 168 9.65 13.08 -2.79
N CYS A 169 9.89 14.29 -2.30
CA CYS A 169 9.33 15.53 -2.85
C CYS A 169 10.31 16.27 -3.77
N THR A 170 9.76 16.95 -4.79
CA THR A 170 10.55 17.81 -5.68
C THR A 170 11.08 19.04 -4.94
N SER A 171 12.17 19.62 -5.44
CA SER A 171 12.74 20.84 -4.87
C SER A 171 11.68 21.93 -4.76
N GLY A 172 11.53 22.51 -3.56
CA GLY A 172 10.54 23.56 -3.27
C GLY A 172 9.22 23.07 -2.68
N THR A 173 9.01 21.75 -2.57
CA THR A 173 7.82 21.16 -1.92
C THR A 173 8.21 20.42 -0.64
N THR A 174 7.27 20.30 0.29
CA THR A 174 7.44 19.57 1.55
C THR A 174 6.42 18.46 1.69
N CYS A 175 6.77 17.42 2.45
CA CYS A 175 5.83 16.34 2.71
C CYS A 175 4.79 16.79 3.76
N SER A 176 3.53 16.91 3.36
CA SER A 176 2.41 17.15 4.27
C SER A 176 1.73 15.84 4.62
N ALA A 177 1.89 15.40 5.88
CA ALA A 177 1.22 14.23 6.43
C ALA A 177 0.35 14.63 7.62
N ALA A 178 -0.75 13.90 7.85
CA ALA A 178 -1.63 14.17 8.98
C ALA A 178 -0.92 13.90 10.32
N ASN A 179 -0.09 12.84 10.40
CA ASN A 179 0.74 12.55 11.55
C ASN A 179 2.21 12.24 11.18
N PRO A 180 3.17 12.50 12.09
CA PRO A 180 4.55 12.06 11.92
C PRO A 180 4.65 10.54 11.73
N GLY A 181 5.39 10.11 10.70
CA GLY A 181 5.57 8.69 10.38
C GLY A 181 4.53 8.10 9.42
N GLU A 182 3.52 8.89 9.03
CA GLU A 182 2.59 8.51 7.97
C GLU A 182 3.11 8.88 6.57
N ILE A 183 2.44 8.34 5.57
CA ILE A 183 2.53 8.86 4.20
C ILE A 183 1.79 10.19 4.16
N GLY A 184 2.43 11.18 3.55
CA GLY A 184 1.82 12.43 3.18
C GLY A 184 1.72 12.60 1.66
N VAL A 185 1.42 13.82 1.24
CA VAL A 185 1.55 14.28 -0.14
C VAL A 185 2.48 15.48 -0.21
N CYS A 186 3.22 15.59 -1.31
CA CYS A 186 4.06 16.75 -1.57
C CYS A 186 3.19 17.95 -1.92
N TYR A 187 3.40 19.07 -1.22
CA TYR A 187 2.79 20.37 -1.50
C TYR A 187 3.80 21.52 -1.30
#